data_AF-A0A1F5RSS3-F1
#
_entry.id   AF-A0A1F5RSS3-F1
#
_cell.length_a   1.000
_cell.length_b   1.000
_cell.length_c   1.000
_cell.angle_alpha   90.00
_cell.angle_beta   90.00
_cell.angle_gamma   90.00
#
_symmetry.space_group_name_H-M   'P 1'
#
loop_
_entity.id
_entity.type
_entity.pdbx_description
1 polymer ?
#
loop_
_entity_poly.entity_id
_entity_poly.type
_entity_poly.pdbx_seq_one_letter_code
_entity_poly.pdbx_strand_id
1 'polypeptide(L)'
;MTWIGQEHGWIGAPEEIVTALSKDGFEECKREMTTSRRDLRPAGGLWQGVNPRNGSVASAIWVTRPAWHQAIVFIDIDGKSFKGDDGHPAVGRDPYNEEGGGG
;
A
#
# COMPACT_ATOMS: atom_id res chain seq x y z
N MET A 1 3.98 6.58 0.57
CA MET A 1 4.21 5.30 -0.14
C MET A 1 4.24 5.57 -1.63
N THR A 2 5.11 4.90 -2.38
CA THR A 2 5.28 5.10 -3.83
C THR A 2 5.30 3.76 -4.57
N TRP A 3 4.49 3.60 -5.61
CA TRP A 3 4.50 2.40 -6.46
C TRP A 3 5.74 2.38 -7.36
N ILE A 4 6.41 1.23 -7.47
CA ILE A 4 7.54 1.02 -8.35
C ILE A 4 7.20 -0.08 -9.36
N GLY A 5 7.00 0.34 -10.62
CA GLY A 5 6.62 -0.57 -11.70
C GLY A 5 7.61 -1.72 -11.91
N GLN A 6 8.92 -1.47 -11.84
CA GLN A 6 9.96 -2.50 -12.02
C GLN A 6 9.88 -3.60 -10.95
N GLU A 7 9.58 -3.24 -9.71
CA GLU A 7 9.56 -4.17 -8.58
C GLU A 7 8.16 -4.74 -8.35
N HIS A 8 7.15 -4.28 -9.09
CA HIS A 8 5.74 -4.60 -8.89
C HIS A 8 5.32 -4.48 -7.42
N GLY A 9 5.80 -3.45 -6.74
CA GLY A 9 5.60 -3.26 -5.31
C GLY A 9 5.71 -1.82 -4.87
N TRP A 10 5.29 -1.58 -3.63
CA TRP A 10 5.31 -0.29 -2.98
C TRP A 10 6.63 -0.09 -2.22
N ILE A 11 7.22 1.10 -2.32
CA ILE A 11 8.25 1.54 -1.37
C ILE A 11 7.56 2.31 -0.24
N GLY A 12 7.81 1.87 1.00
CA GLY A 12 7.29 2.50 2.21
C GLY A 12 7.76 1.83 3.48
N ALA A 13 7.43 2.42 4.63
CA ALA A 13 7.56 1.72 5.90
C ALA A 13 6.42 0.70 6.06
N PRO A 14 6.68 -0.55 6.45
CA PRO A 14 5.64 -1.55 6.68
C PRO A 14 4.52 -1.07 7.61
N GLU A 15 4.86 -0.27 8.62
CA GLU A 15 3.92 0.26 9.60
C GLU A 15 2.94 1.28 8.99
N GLU A 16 3.40 2.09 8.02
CA GLU A 16 2.53 3.02 7.30
C GLU A 16 1.49 2.27 6.47
N ILE A 17 1.87 1.14 5.88
CA ILE A 17 1.00 0.28 5.07
C ILE A 17 -0.04 -0.40 5.94
N VAL A 18 0.38 -1.01 7.05
CA VAL A 18 -0.55 -1.63 8.01
C VAL A 18 -1.54 -0.59 8.53
N THR A 19 -1.04 0.61 8.89
CA THR A 19 -1.90 1.71 9.36
C THR A 19 -2.91 2.13 8.28
N ALA A 20 -2.51 2.18 7.02
CA ALA A 20 -3.41 2.49 5.91
C ALA A 20 -4.48 1.42 5.72
N LEU A 21 -4.10 0.13 5.74
CA LEU A 21 -5.04 -1.00 5.62
C LEU A 21 -6.03 -1.05 6.79
N SER A 22 -5.57 -0.77 8.02
CA SER A 22 -6.46 -0.66 9.17
C SER A 22 -7.44 0.50 9.07
N LYS A 23 -7.01 1.66 8.53
CA LYS A 23 -7.91 2.79 8.26
C LYS A 23 -8.96 2.49 7.19
N ASP A 24 -8.65 1.59 6.25
CA ASP A 24 -9.59 1.11 5.23
C ASP A 24 -10.55 0.02 5.74
N GLY A 25 -10.42 -0.35 7.03
CA GLY A 25 -11.33 -1.27 7.72
C GLY A 25 -10.89 -2.72 7.72
N PHE A 26 -9.62 -3.01 7.38
CA PHE A 26 -9.05 -4.34 7.58
C PHE A 26 -8.51 -4.51 9.00
N GLU A 27 -9.09 -5.46 9.73
CA GLU A 27 -8.65 -5.82 11.07
C GLU A 27 -7.48 -6.82 11.01
N GLU A 28 -6.40 -6.56 11.75
CA GLU A 28 -5.22 -7.43 11.78
C GLU A 28 -5.59 -8.81 12.34
N CYS A 29 -5.38 -9.84 11.52
CA CYS A 29 -5.51 -11.24 11.91
C CYS A 29 -4.17 -11.87 12.24
N LYS A 30 -3.12 -11.48 11.50
CA LYS A 30 -1.77 -12.05 11.63
C LYS A 30 -0.71 -11.01 11.31
N ARG A 31 0.37 -11.01 12.09
CA ARG A 31 1.60 -10.29 11.78
C ARG A 31 2.82 -11.11 12.17
N GLU A 32 3.75 -11.25 11.23
CA GLU A 32 5.01 -11.97 11.42
C GLU A 32 6.18 -11.10 10.94
N MET A 33 7.28 -11.13 11.70
CA MET A 33 8.53 -10.48 11.32
C MET A 33 9.61 -11.55 11.14
N THR A 34 10.42 -11.40 10.10
CA THR A 34 11.58 -12.26 9.86
C THR A 34 12.86 -11.46 10.01
N THR A 35 13.88 -12.12 10.56
CA THR A 35 15.23 -11.56 10.69
C THR A 35 16.19 -12.28 9.75
N SER A 36 17.23 -11.58 9.34
CA SER A 36 18.32 -12.18 8.56
C SER A 36 19.18 -13.05 9.48
N ARG A 37 19.54 -14.25 9.01
CA ARG A 37 20.39 -15.17 9.78
C ARG A 37 21.80 -14.62 10.03
N ARG A 38 22.30 -13.75 9.13
CA ARG A 38 23.71 -13.30 9.16
C ARG A 38 23.96 -12.27 10.26
N ASP A 39 22.97 -11.41 10.53
CA ASP A 39 23.11 -10.21 11.35
C ASP A 39 21.90 -9.96 12.28
N LEU A 40 20.92 -10.87 12.31
CA LEU A 40 19.69 -10.81 13.11
C LEU A 40 18.86 -9.53 12.90
N ARG A 41 19.17 -8.74 11.86
CA ARG A 41 18.42 -7.53 11.52
C ARG A 41 17.07 -7.89 10.89
N PRO A 42 16.03 -7.06 11.06
CA PRO A 42 14.76 -7.24 10.36
C PRO A 42 14.98 -7.35 8.85
N ALA A 43 14.61 -8.48 8.26
CA ALA A 43 14.79 -8.77 6.84
C ALA A 43 13.48 -8.66 6.06
N GLY A 44 12.35 -8.79 6.75
CA GLY A 44 11.03 -8.69 6.14
C GLY A 44 9.93 -9.06 7.12
N GLY A 45 8.76 -9.31 6.56
CA GLY A 45 7.60 -9.71 7.34
C GLY A 45 6.35 -9.88 6.48
N LEU A 46 5.31 -10.29 7.18
CA LEU A 46 3.99 -10.56 6.65
C LEU A 46 2.98 -9.90 7.58
N TRP A 47 1.92 -9.37 6.98
CA TRP A 47 0.72 -8.97 7.66
C TRP A 47 -0.48 -9.48 6.88
N GLN A 48 -1.52 -9.88 7.60
CA GLN A 48 -2.79 -10.25 7.01
C GLN A 48 -3.93 -9.69 7.87
N GLY A 49 -4.96 -9.17 7.21
CA GLY A 49 -6.15 -8.67 7.84
C GLY A 49 -7.42 -8.94 7.04
N VAL A 50 -8.55 -8.85 7.72
CA VAL A 50 -9.88 -9.13 7.15
C VAL A 50 -10.76 -7.91 7.34
N ASN A 51 -11.52 -7.56 6.30
CA ASN A 51 -12.57 -6.56 6.41
C ASN A 51 -13.89 -7.26 6.78
N PRO A 52 -14.39 -7.12 8.03
CA PRO A 52 -15.56 -7.86 8.49
C PRO A 52 -16.86 -7.42 7.80
N ARG A 53 -16.87 -6.27 7.13
CA ARG A 53 -18.06 -5.72 6.46
C ARG A 53 -18.38 -6.44 5.16
N ASN A 54 -17.36 -6.85 4.40
CA ASN A 54 -17.52 -7.48 3.08
C ASN A 54 -16.82 -8.84 2.95
N GLY A 55 -16.06 -9.26 3.96
CA GLY A 55 -15.31 -10.51 3.96
C GLY A 55 -14.01 -10.48 3.16
N SER A 56 -13.59 -9.31 2.65
CA SER A 56 -12.34 -9.19 1.89
C SER A 56 -11.12 -9.44 2.77
N VAL A 57 -10.08 -10.04 2.19
CA VAL A 57 -8.81 -10.32 2.86
C VAL A 57 -7.70 -9.48 2.22
N ALA A 58 -7.00 -8.70 3.05
CA ALA A 58 -5.78 -8.01 2.64
C ALA A 58 -4.56 -8.74 3.18
N SER A 59 -3.56 -8.95 2.33
CA SER A 59 -2.25 -9.49 2.69
C SER A 59 -1.16 -8.52 2.28
N ALA A 60 -0.20 -8.28 3.15
CA ALA A 60 0.99 -7.49 2.86
C ALA A 60 2.25 -8.28 3.20
N ILE A 61 3.16 -8.44 2.24
CA ILE A 61 4.47 -9.05 2.44
C ILE A 61 5.52 -7.99 2.14
N TRP A 62 6.52 -7.86 2.99
CA TRP A 62 7.59 -6.89 2.77
C TRP A 62 8.98 -7.48 2.92
N VAL A 63 9.91 -6.92 2.15
CA VAL A 63 11.34 -7.20 2.22
C VAL A 63 12.06 -5.89 2.54
N THR A 64 12.76 -5.87 3.67
CA THR A 64 13.51 -4.70 4.13
C THR A 64 14.65 -4.40 3.17
N ARG A 65 14.81 -3.12 2.79
CA ARG A 65 15.99 -2.61 2.10
C ARG A 65 16.92 -1.95 3.14
N PRO A 66 18.03 -2.60 3.55
CA PRO A 66 18.85 -2.15 4.67
C PRO A 66 19.45 -0.75 4.47
N ALA A 67 19.63 -0.33 3.22
CA ALA A 67 20.20 0.96 2.88
C ALA A 67 19.25 2.15 3.12
N TRP A 68 17.93 1.95 3.08
CA TRP A 68 16.96 3.04 2.94
C TRP A 68 15.94 3.15 4.07
N HIS A 69 16.03 2.31 5.12
CA HIS A 69 15.01 2.23 6.17
C HIS A 69 13.57 2.08 5.63
N GLN A 70 13.46 1.53 4.42
CA GLN A 70 12.22 1.32 3.68
C GLN A 70 12.17 -0.15 3.26
N ALA A 71 10.97 -0.65 2.99
CA ALA A 71 10.78 -1.98 2.44
C ALA A 71 10.14 -1.88 1.05
N ILE A 72 10.37 -2.90 0.23
CA ILE A 72 9.46 -3.20 -0.88
C ILE A 72 8.31 -3.98 -0.28
N VAL A 73 7.09 -3.55 -0.55
CA VAL A 73 5.90 -4.17 0.00
C VAL A 73 4.95 -4.55 -1.12
N PHE A 74 4.51 -5.80 -1.07
CA PHE A 74 3.57 -6.41 -1.98
C PHE A 74 2.26 -6.51 -1.24
N ILE A 75 1.23 -5.86 -1.77
CA ILE A 75 -0.11 -5.84 -1.18
C ILE A 75 -1.02 -6.60 -2.13
N ASP A 76 -1.86 -7.45 -1.54
CA ASP A 76 -2.85 -8.23 -2.23
C ASP A 76 -4.20 -8.07 -1.52
N ILE A 77 -5.28 -7.84 -2.27
CA ILE A 77 -6.65 -7.84 -1.77
C ILE A 77 -7.42 -8.90 -2.55
N ASP A 78 -7.95 -9.90 -1.85
CA ASP A 78 -8.72 -11.01 -2.42
C ASP A 78 -7.99 -11.77 -3.56
N GLY A 79 -6.68 -11.98 -3.41
CA GLY A 79 -5.83 -12.66 -4.39
C GLY A 79 -5.36 -11.77 -5.54
N LYS A 80 -5.63 -10.46 -5.49
CA LYS A 80 -5.26 -9.50 -6.54
C LYS A 80 -4.27 -8.47 -6.03
N SER A 81 -3.16 -8.33 -6.75
CA SER A 81 -2.12 -7.34 -6.44
C SER A 81 -2.68 -5.91 -6.47
N PHE A 82 -2.52 -5.21 -5.36
CA PHE A 82 -2.95 -3.83 -5.20
C PHE A 82 -1.82 -2.89 -5.61
N LYS A 83 -2.00 -2.23 -6.75
CA LYS A 83 -1.06 -1.23 -7.29
C LYS A 83 -1.36 0.20 -6.85
N GLY A 84 -2.49 0.39 -6.15
CA GLY A 84 -3.10 1.71 -5.97
C GLY A 84 -3.72 2.14 -7.29
N ASP A 85 -4.69 3.05 -7.25
CA ASP A 85 -5.09 3.70 -8.50
C ASP A 85 -3.85 4.42 -9.05
N ASP A 86 -3.42 4.01 -10.24
CA ASP A 86 -2.45 4.70 -11.07
C ASP A 86 -3.02 6.11 -11.30
N GLY A 87 -2.64 7.04 -10.42
CA GLY A 87 -3.25 8.36 -10.22
C GLY A 87 -4.24 8.73 -11.31
N HIS A 88 -5.53 8.48 -11.08
CA HIS A 88 -6.55 9.01 -11.95
C HIS A 88 -6.30 10.53 -11.98
N PRO A 89 -5.98 11.15 -13.15
CA PRO A 89 -6.00 12.59 -13.22
C PRO A 89 -7.42 12.98 -12.83
N ALA A 90 -7.54 13.89 -11.88
CA ALA A 90 -8.80 14.37 -11.35
C ALA A 90 -9.83 14.47 -12.49
N VAL A 91 -10.83 13.58 -12.47
CA VAL A 91 -11.99 13.76 -13.32
C VAL A 91 -12.62 15.08 -12.90
N GLY A 92 -12.70 16.02 -13.84
CA GLY A 92 -13.53 17.20 -13.70
C GLY A 92 -12.78 18.49 -13.41
N ARG A 93 -11.90 18.91 -14.33
CA ARG A 93 -11.94 20.32 -14.73
C ARG A 93 -11.93 20.41 -16.24
N ASP A 94 -13.14 20.29 -16.78
CA ASP A 94 -13.46 20.78 -18.12
C ASP A 94 -12.95 22.23 -18.24
N PRO A 95 -12.04 22.56 -19.17
CA PRO A 95 -11.54 23.93 -19.29
C PRO A 95 -12.52 24.89 -19.97
N TYR A 96 -13.70 24.43 -20.42
CA TYR A 96 -14.60 25.27 -21.20
C TYR A 96 -16.07 25.00 -20.89
N ASN A 97 -16.60 25.64 -19.84
CA ASN A 97 -17.99 26.10 -19.79
C ASN A 97 -18.08 27.29 -18.79
N GLU A 98 -18.02 28.51 -19.35
CA GLU A 98 -19.04 29.59 -19.31
C GLU A 98 -19.21 30.22 -17.91
N GLU A 99 -19.10 31.55 -17.72
CA GLU A 99 -20.12 32.56 -18.07
C GLU A 99 -19.52 33.98 -18.04
N GLY A 100 -20.10 34.89 -18.83
CA GLY A 100 -19.62 36.25 -19.04
C GLY A 100 -20.08 37.30 -18.02
N GLY A 101 -19.72 38.57 -18.30
CA GLY A 101 -20.27 39.73 -17.59
C GLY A 101 -19.39 41.00 -17.57
N GLY A 102 -19.63 41.90 -18.54
CA GLY A 102 -19.80 43.35 -18.29
C GLY A 102 -18.57 44.25 -18.09
N GLY A 103 -18.52 45.33 -18.88
CA GLY A 103 -17.68 46.51 -18.67
C GLY A 103 -17.46 47.31 -19.94
#